data_AF-K0STK5-F1
#
_entry.id   AF-K0STK5-F1
#
_cell.length_a   1.000
_cell.length_b   1.000
_cell.length_c   1.000
_cell.angle_alpha   90.00
_cell.angle_beta   90.00
_cell.angle_gamma   90.00
#
_symmetry.space_group_name_H-M   'P 1'
#
loop_
_entity.id
_entity.type
_entity.pdbx_description
1 polymer ?
#
loop_
_entity_poly.entity_id
_entity_poly.type
_entity_poly.pdbx_seq_one_letter_code
_entity_poly.pdbx_strand_id
1 'polypeptide(L)'
;TLGEIGQLGGISMIFDVMRCHPEIAIIQSNGMSTIQNLARFPDNRDRIIDYARGEGGEGDRQKINGVKIILEIMAVNIEDKTVQQSGCTTIANLAGGDNQQRTHVAEGGGILALMRAVEAHRGDESVLRAAYQALRILGFKPEEQS
;
A
#
# COMPACT_ATOMS: atom_id res chain seq x y z
N THR A 1 8.90 -27.60 -3.00
CA THR A 1 9.78 -26.61 -3.67
C THR A 1 9.18 -25.86 -4.86
N LEU A 2 8.20 -26.39 -5.62
CA LEU A 2 7.32 -25.55 -6.46
C LEU A 2 5.83 -25.61 -6.02
N GLY A 3 5.46 -26.63 -5.23
CA GLY A 3 4.09 -26.86 -4.75
C GLY A 3 3.64 -25.99 -3.57
N GLU A 4 4.54 -25.22 -2.93
CA GLU A 4 4.22 -24.39 -1.75
C GLU A 4 3.90 -22.92 -2.09
N ILE A 5 4.09 -22.51 -3.35
CA ILE A 5 3.87 -21.14 -3.81
C ILE A 5 2.36 -20.88 -4.09
N GLY A 6 1.51 -21.92 -4.03
CA GLY A 6 0.24 -21.92 -4.75
C GLY A 6 -1.05 -21.58 -4.01
N GLN A 7 -1.15 -21.58 -2.66
CA GLN A 7 -2.50 -21.73 -2.08
C GLN A 7 -3.02 -20.74 -1.04
N LEU A 8 -2.28 -19.74 -0.56
CA LEU A 8 -2.87 -18.74 0.37
C LEU A 8 -2.41 -17.28 0.18
N GLY A 9 -1.50 -16.98 -0.75
CA GLY A 9 -0.63 -15.80 -0.66
C GLY A 9 -0.49 -14.93 -1.90
N GLY A 10 -1.54 -14.72 -2.71
CA GLY A 10 -1.42 -13.88 -3.93
C GLY A 10 -0.89 -12.46 -3.63
N ILE A 11 -1.46 -11.78 -2.62
CA ILE A 11 -0.99 -10.46 -2.15
C ILE A 11 0.44 -10.56 -1.61
N SER A 12 0.71 -11.59 -0.80
CA SER A 12 2.02 -11.82 -0.20
C SER A 12 3.12 -12.01 -1.23
N MET A 13 2.84 -12.81 -2.26
CA MET A 13 3.76 -13.06 -3.37
C MET A 13 4.04 -11.80 -4.18
N ILE A 14 3.01 -10.99 -4.43
CA ILE A 14 3.21 -9.70 -5.12
C ILE A 14 4.16 -8.83 -4.29
N PHE A 15 3.94 -8.71 -2.98
CA PHE A 15 4.84 -7.93 -2.11
C PHE A 15 6.26 -8.49 -2.06
N ASP A 16 6.42 -9.81 -1.96
CA ASP A 16 7.75 -10.43 -1.93
C ASP A 16 8.50 -10.22 -3.25
N VAL A 17 7.84 -10.44 -4.39
CA VAL A 17 8.45 -10.19 -5.72
C VAL A 17 8.86 -8.73 -5.87
N MET A 18 8.01 -7.79 -5.48
CA MET A 18 8.33 -6.36 -5.55
C MET A 18 9.50 -5.99 -4.61
N ARG A 19 9.58 -6.59 -3.42
CA ARG A 19 10.70 -6.33 -2.49
C ARG A 19 12.02 -6.97 -2.92
N CYS A 20 11.97 -8.11 -3.61
CA CYS A 20 13.16 -8.78 -4.15
C CYS A 20 13.72 -8.07 -5.39
N HIS A 21 12.90 -7.29 -6.09
CA HIS A 21 13.25 -6.63 -7.35
C HIS A 21 12.91 -5.11 -7.34
N PRO A 22 13.39 -4.34 -6.34
CA PRO A 22 13.03 -2.93 -6.18
C PRO A 22 13.46 -2.06 -7.38
N GLU A 23 14.52 -2.45 -8.09
CA GLU A 23 15.07 -1.74 -9.25
C GLU A 23 14.34 -2.00 -10.57
N ILE A 24 13.48 -3.02 -10.63
CA ILE A 24 12.81 -3.43 -11.86
C ILE A 24 11.49 -2.66 -12.00
N ALA A 25 11.52 -1.53 -12.70
CA ALA A 25 10.38 -0.62 -12.86
C ALA A 25 9.09 -1.32 -13.34
N ILE A 26 9.18 -2.28 -14.27
CA ILE A 26 8.01 -3.03 -14.77
C ILE A 26 7.37 -3.89 -13.66
N ILE A 27 8.16 -4.44 -12.75
CA ILE A 27 7.66 -5.21 -11.60
C ILE A 27 6.99 -4.27 -10.61
N GLN A 28 7.61 -3.11 -10.33
CA GLN A 28 7.07 -2.14 -9.37
C GLN A 28 5.74 -1.53 -9.85
N SER A 29 5.67 -1.12 -11.11
CA SER A 29 4.46 -0.55 -11.71
C SER A 29 3.32 -1.56 -11.82
N ASN A 30 3.57 -2.77 -12.35
CA ASN A 30 2.55 -3.81 -12.47
C ASN A 30 2.11 -4.33 -11.10
N GLY A 31 3.06 -4.53 -10.19
CA GLY A 31 2.79 -4.96 -8.83
C GLY A 31 1.91 -3.94 -8.09
N MET A 32 2.27 -2.65 -8.10
CA MET A 32 1.44 -1.62 -7.47
C MET A 32 0.08 -1.47 -8.12
N SER A 33 -0.03 -1.57 -9.44
CA SER A 33 -1.32 -1.55 -10.15
C SER A 33 -2.22 -2.72 -9.70
N THR A 34 -1.61 -3.89 -9.48
CA THR A 34 -2.32 -5.08 -8.99
C THR A 34 -2.80 -4.88 -7.55
N ILE A 35 -1.93 -4.40 -6.65
CA ILE A 35 -2.30 -4.08 -5.27
C ILE A 35 -3.40 -3.01 -5.21
N GLN A 36 -3.31 -1.96 -6.03
CA GLN A 36 -4.35 -0.94 -6.16
C GLN A 36 -5.70 -1.54 -6.51
N ASN A 37 -5.74 -2.43 -7.51
CA ASN A 37 -6.97 -3.10 -7.93
C ASN A 37 -7.55 -3.99 -6.82
N LEU A 38 -6.70 -4.72 -6.09
CA LEU A 38 -7.13 -5.56 -4.97
C LEU A 38 -7.69 -4.72 -3.82
N ALA A 39 -7.05 -3.59 -3.48
CA ALA A 39 -7.46 -2.70 -2.40
C ALA A 39 -8.86 -2.07 -2.60
N ARG A 40 -9.39 -2.07 -3.82
CA ARG A 40 -10.77 -1.61 -4.09
C ARG A 40 -11.80 -2.42 -3.32
N PHE A 41 -11.53 -3.71 -3.12
CA PHE A 41 -12.43 -4.63 -2.44
C PHE A 41 -12.13 -4.66 -0.93
N PRO A 42 -13.12 -4.38 -0.05
CA PRO A 42 -12.92 -4.34 1.41
C PRO A 42 -12.24 -5.57 1.98
N ASP A 43 -12.64 -6.78 1.58
CA ASP A 43 -12.09 -8.06 2.06
C ASP A 43 -10.58 -8.22 1.83
N ASN A 44 -10.03 -7.51 0.84
CA ASN A 44 -8.60 -7.53 0.55
C ASN A 44 -7.82 -6.48 1.34
N ARG A 45 -8.47 -5.45 1.89
CA ARG A 45 -7.78 -4.35 2.59
C ARG A 45 -7.12 -4.84 3.87
N ASP A 46 -7.83 -5.65 4.65
CA ASP A 46 -7.26 -6.27 5.86
C ASP A 46 -6.11 -7.20 5.50
N ARG A 47 -6.25 -8.00 4.43
CA ARG A 47 -5.16 -8.87 3.95
C ARG A 47 -3.93 -8.10 3.47
N ILE A 48 -4.12 -6.91 2.93
CA ILE A 48 -3.04 -6.01 2.53
C ILE A 48 -2.39 -5.38 3.76
N ILE A 49 -3.17 -4.95 4.75
CA ILE A 49 -2.66 -4.32 5.98
C ILE A 49 -1.95 -5.35 6.87
N ASP A 50 -2.61 -6.47 7.15
CA ASP A 50 -2.15 -7.59 7.99
C ASP A 50 -1.18 -8.52 7.26
N TYR A 51 -0.44 -7.99 6.29
CA TYR A 51 0.61 -8.75 5.63
C TYR A 51 1.54 -9.41 6.66
N ALA A 52 1.81 -10.69 6.48
CA ALA A 52 2.58 -11.47 7.42
C ALA A 52 3.54 -12.38 6.64
N ARG A 53 4.80 -12.40 7.07
CA ARG A 53 5.87 -13.17 6.42
C ARG A 53 6.34 -14.28 7.37
N GLY A 54 6.48 -15.49 6.84
CA GLY A 54 7.05 -16.64 7.55
C GLY A 54 6.37 -17.97 7.21
N GLU A 55 7.16 -19.03 7.15
CA GLU A 55 6.68 -20.42 7.11
C GLU A 55 6.46 -20.88 8.55
N GLY A 56 5.21 -20.85 9.00
CA GLY A 56 4.85 -21.23 10.37
C GLY A 56 3.37 -21.00 10.68
N GLY A 57 2.89 -21.64 11.75
CA GLY A 57 1.56 -21.40 12.30
C GLY A 57 1.37 -19.93 12.72
N GLU A 58 0.14 -19.52 13.03
CA GLU A 58 -0.24 -18.13 13.36
C GLU A 58 0.67 -17.43 14.39
N GLY A 59 1.38 -18.18 15.25
CA GLY A 59 2.29 -17.65 16.27
C GLY A 59 3.69 -17.22 15.80
N ASP A 60 4.20 -17.73 14.67
CA ASP A 60 5.60 -17.53 14.23
C ASP A 60 5.75 -16.52 13.07
N ARG A 61 4.65 -16.02 12.51
CA ARG A 61 4.72 -15.08 11.39
C ARG A 61 5.13 -13.70 11.89
N GLN A 62 6.19 -13.15 11.30
CA GLN A 62 6.53 -11.75 11.51
C GLN A 62 5.41 -10.90 10.87
N LYS A 63 4.61 -10.23 11.69
CA LYS A 63 3.60 -9.28 11.23
C LYS A 63 4.31 -8.08 10.61
N ILE A 64 4.26 -7.98 9.28
CA ILE A 64 4.84 -6.88 8.53
C ILE A 64 3.67 -6.08 7.97
N ASN A 65 3.40 -4.90 8.52
CA ASN A 65 2.30 -4.08 8.01
C ASN A 65 2.52 -3.76 6.52
N GLY A 66 1.63 -4.23 5.63
CA GLY A 66 1.78 -4.06 4.19
C GLY A 66 1.66 -2.61 3.72
N VAL A 67 1.07 -1.72 4.55
CA VAL A 67 1.18 -0.27 4.35
C VAL A 67 2.65 0.13 4.27
N LYS A 68 3.51 -0.34 5.18
CA LYS A 68 4.94 0.01 5.15
C LYS A 68 5.61 -0.41 3.86
N ILE A 69 5.25 -1.58 3.33
CA ILE A 69 5.78 -2.08 2.04
C ILE A 69 5.37 -1.15 0.89
N ILE A 70 4.09 -0.76 0.84
CA ILE A 70 3.59 0.19 -0.17
C ILE A 70 4.37 1.51 -0.08
N LEU A 71 4.59 2.03 1.12
CA LEU A 71 5.33 3.28 1.33
C LEU A 71 6.81 3.16 0.96
N GLU A 72 7.46 2.03 1.25
CA GLU A 72 8.83 1.74 0.82
C GLU A 72 8.94 1.70 -0.71
N ILE A 73 8.01 1.01 -1.39
CA ILE A 73 7.97 0.92 -2.86
C ILE A 73 7.80 2.32 -3.46
N MET A 74 6.87 3.13 -2.93
CA MET A 74 6.69 4.51 -3.37
C MET A 74 7.95 5.35 -3.15
N ALA A 75 8.65 5.16 -2.03
CA ALA A 75 9.86 5.93 -1.74
C ALA A 75 11.02 5.57 -2.69
N VAL A 76 11.20 4.29 -3.02
CA VAL A 76 12.22 3.83 -3.96
C VAL A 76 11.91 4.29 -5.39
N ASN A 77 10.63 4.29 -5.76
CA ASN A 77 10.17 4.62 -7.11
C ASN A 77 9.56 6.03 -7.16
N ILE A 78 10.20 6.99 -6.49
CA ILE A 78 9.64 8.34 -6.32
C ILE A 78 9.41 9.06 -7.64
N GLU A 79 10.23 8.79 -8.66
CA GLU A 79 10.12 9.41 -10.01
C GLU A 79 9.12 8.67 -10.92
N ASP A 80 8.67 7.47 -10.58
CA ASP A 80 7.72 6.70 -11.40
C ASP A 80 6.28 7.14 -11.10
N LYS A 81 5.72 7.94 -12.01
CA LYS A 81 4.34 8.44 -11.90
C LYS A 81 3.29 7.33 -11.77
N THR A 82 3.49 6.18 -12.40
CA THR A 82 2.54 5.05 -12.34
C THR A 82 2.55 4.47 -10.94
N VAL A 83 3.75 4.24 -10.38
CA VAL A 83 3.89 3.75 -9.01
C VAL A 83 3.33 4.77 -8.02
N GLN A 84 3.60 6.06 -8.20
CA GLN A 84 3.05 7.09 -7.30
C GLN A 84 1.53 7.20 -7.39
N GLN A 85 0.96 7.23 -8.59
CA GLN A 85 -0.49 7.27 -8.78
C GLN A 85 -1.18 6.05 -8.16
N SER A 86 -0.67 4.84 -8.44
CA SER A 86 -1.21 3.60 -7.90
C SER A 86 -1.03 3.50 -6.40
N GLY A 87 0.14 3.93 -5.87
CA GLY A 87 0.43 4.00 -4.45
C GLY A 87 -0.52 4.93 -3.71
N CYS A 88 -0.66 6.18 -4.16
CA CYS A 88 -1.62 7.14 -3.62
C CYS A 88 -3.06 6.61 -3.65
N THR A 89 -3.47 5.99 -4.75
CA THR A 89 -4.82 5.41 -4.86
C THR A 89 -5.02 4.23 -3.91
N THR A 90 -4.00 3.39 -3.74
CA THR A 90 -4.02 2.27 -2.78
C THR A 90 -4.18 2.80 -1.37
N ILE A 91 -3.39 3.81 -0.98
CA ILE A 91 -3.49 4.47 0.32
C ILE A 91 -4.90 5.04 0.55
N ALA A 92 -5.50 5.69 -0.46
CA ALA A 92 -6.88 6.17 -0.38
C ALA A 92 -7.90 5.05 -0.14
N ASN A 93 -7.75 3.92 -0.84
CA ASN A 93 -8.64 2.77 -0.70
C ASN A 93 -8.53 2.13 0.69
N LEU A 94 -7.30 1.98 1.21
CA LEU A 94 -7.06 1.44 2.55
C LEU A 94 -7.61 2.38 3.64
N ALA A 95 -7.33 3.69 3.54
CA ALA A 95 -7.81 4.68 4.51
C ALA A 95 -9.33 4.91 4.47
N GLY A 96 -9.97 4.57 3.35
CA GLY A 96 -11.40 4.72 3.10
C GLY A 96 -12.27 3.57 3.62
N GLY A 97 -11.69 2.60 4.35
CA GLY A 97 -12.47 1.63 5.10
C GLY A 97 -12.80 2.13 6.51
N ASP A 98 -12.58 1.29 7.52
CA ASP A 98 -12.90 1.63 8.90
C ASP A 98 -11.86 2.55 9.57
N ASN A 99 -12.14 2.95 10.82
CA ASN A 99 -11.26 3.82 11.58
C ASN A 99 -9.92 3.17 11.90
N GLN A 100 -9.88 1.85 12.10
CA GLN A 100 -8.64 1.13 12.41
C GLN A 100 -7.71 1.10 11.20
N GLN A 101 -8.24 0.79 10.00
CA GLN A 101 -7.49 0.84 8.75
C GLN A 101 -6.95 2.24 8.46
N ARG A 102 -7.76 3.28 8.70
CA ARG A 102 -7.32 4.67 8.57
C ARG A 102 -6.18 5.01 9.53
N THR A 103 -6.31 4.62 10.80
CA THR A 103 -5.26 4.81 11.81
C THR A 103 -3.97 4.10 11.41
N HIS A 104 -4.05 2.84 10.95
CA HIS A 104 -2.87 2.10 10.47
C HIS A 104 -2.16 2.80 9.31
N VAL A 105 -2.91 3.39 8.37
CA VAL A 105 -2.32 4.16 7.28
C VAL A 105 -1.65 5.44 7.80
N ALA A 106 -2.30 6.16 8.70
CA ALA A 106 -1.76 7.39 9.28
C ALA A 106 -0.47 7.12 10.09
N GLU A 107 -0.51 6.18 11.03
CA GLU A 107 0.62 5.77 11.87
C GLU A 107 1.76 5.14 11.06
N GLY A 108 1.44 4.49 9.93
CA GLY A 108 2.41 3.96 8.99
C GLY A 108 3.25 5.03 8.28
N GLY A 109 2.87 6.32 8.38
CA GLY A 109 3.53 7.42 7.68
C GLY A 109 2.89 7.77 6.33
N GLY A 110 1.65 7.32 6.08
CA GLY A 110 0.95 7.54 4.82
C GLY A 110 0.85 9.01 4.42
N ILE A 111 0.58 9.92 5.37
CA ILE A 111 0.49 11.36 5.10
C ILE A 111 1.82 11.90 4.55
N LEU A 112 2.95 11.53 5.16
CA LEU A 112 4.27 11.98 4.72
C LEU A 112 4.60 11.48 3.32
N ALA A 113 4.28 10.22 3.01
CA ALA A 113 4.52 9.66 1.68
C ALA A 113 3.66 10.34 0.60
N LEU A 114 2.39 10.63 0.90
CA LEU A 114 1.51 11.39 -0.01
C LEU A 114 2.06 12.79 -0.30
N MET A 115 2.58 13.48 0.72
CA MET A 115 3.22 14.79 0.52
C MET A 115 4.49 14.71 -0.33
N ARG A 116 5.29 13.65 -0.17
CA ARG A 116 6.47 13.40 -1.03
C ARG A 116 6.07 13.15 -2.48
N ALA A 117 5.00 12.38 -2.71
CA ALA A 117 4.47 12.14 -4.05
C ALA A 117 4.00 13.44 -4.71
N VAL A 118 3.28 14.30 -3.97
CA VAL A 118 2.86 15.63 -4.44
C VAL A 118 4.06 16.50 -4.79
N GLU A 119 5.12 16.47 -3.98
CA GLU A 119 6.34 17.25 -4.20
C GLU A 119 7.11 16.81 -5.45
N ALA A 120 7.25 15.50 -5.65
CA ALA A 120 7.95 14.95 -6.80
C ALA A 120 7.16 15.10 -8.10
N HIS A 121 5.82 15.06 -8.04
CA HIS A 121 4.93 15.05 -9.21
C HIS A 121 4.03 16.29 -9.30
N ARG A 122 4.56 17.48 -9.00
CA ARG A 122 3.82 18.76 -9.02
C ARG A 122 3.12 19.09 -10.34
N GLY A 123 3.55 18.48 -11.45
CA GLY A 123 2.96 18.67 -12.78
C GLY A 123 2.08 17.52 -13.26
N ASP A 124 1.95 16.43 -12.50
CA ASP A 124 1.18 15.26 -12.91
C ASP A 124 -0.21 15.27 -12.25
N GLU A 125 -1.23 15.59 -13.04
CA GLU A 125 -2.60 15.69 -12.54
C GLU A 125 -3.13 14.37 -11.95
N SER A 126 -2.72 13.22 -12.49
CA SER A 126 -3.23 11.93 -12.01
C SER A 126 -2.67 11.59 -10.63
N VAL A 127 -1.38 11.85 -10.41
CA VAL A 127 -0.72 11.66 -9.11
C VAL A 127 -1.29 12.64 -8.09
N LEU A 128 -1.41 13.93 -8.43
CA LEU A 128 -1.96 14.95 -7.54
C LEU A 128 -3.40 14.64 -7.12
N ARG A 129 -4.26 14.26 -8.07
CA ARG A 129 -5.65 13.90 -7.80
C ARG A 129 -5.73 12.72 -6.82
N ALA A 130 -4.97 11.66 -7.06
CA ALA A 130 -4.92 10.50 -6.19
C ALA A 130 -4.39 10.86 -4.79
N ALA A 131 -3.33 11.67 -4.71
CA ALA A 131 -2.72 12.06 -3.45
C ALA A 131 -3.65 12.92 -2.60
N TYR A 132 -4.29 13.94 -3.18
CA TYR A 132 -5.23 14.80 -2.46
C TYR A 132 -6.51 14.06 -2.07
N GLN A 133 -6.96 13.10 -2.87
CA GLN A 133 -8.06 12.21 -2.47
C GLN A 133 -7.70 11.44 -1.19
N ALA A 134 -6.51 10.86 -1.13
CA ALA A 134 -6.02 10.14 0.06
C ALA A 134 -5.87 11.08 1.27
N LEU A 135 -5.26 12.26 1.08
CA LEU A 135 -5.08 13.27 2.14
C LEU A 135 -6.42 13.74 2.71
N ARG A 136 -7.45 13.94 1.86
CA ARG A 136 -8.80 14.31 2.31
C ARG A 136 -9.42 13.22 3.21
N ILE A 137 -9.20 11.95 2.90
CA ILE A 137 -9.70 10.83 3.70
C ILE A 137 -8.96 10.75 5.04
N LEU A 138 -7.64 10.89 5.02
CA LEU A 138 -6.80 10.83 6.23
C LEU A 138 -6.95 12.06 7.13
N GLY A 139 -7.25 13.22 6.56
CA GLY A 139 -7.52 14.45 7.31
C GLY A 139 -8.84 14.44 8.08
N PHE A 140 -9.75 13.50 7.77
CA PHE A 140 -10.98 13.32 8.53
C PHE A 140 -10.70 12.55 9.82
N LYS A 141 -10.61 13.28 10.94
CA LYS A 141 -10.66 12.68 12.28
C LYS A 141 -12.08 12.16 12.52
N PRO A 142 -12.29 10.85 12.75
CA PRO A 142 -13.55 10.38 13.32
C PRO A 142 -13.71 11.07 14.68
N GLU A 143 -14.88 11.61 14.97
CA GLU A 143 -15.19 12.16 16.29
C GLU A 143 -14.89 11.10 17.35
N GLU A 144 -14.06 11.43 18.33
CA GLU A 144 -13.85 10.61 19.53
C GLU A 144 -15.20 10.51 20.24
N GLN A 145 -15.89 9.37 20.08
CA GLN A 145 -17.04 9.08 20.94
C GLN A 145 -16.49 8.95 22.36
N SER A 146 -16.91 9.90 23.19
CA SER A 146 -16.53 10.12 24.59
C SER A 146 -16.89 8.95 25.51
#